data_AF-A0A2T2YN50-F1
#
_entry.id   AF-A0A2T2YN50-F1
#
_cell.length_a   1.000
_cell.length_b   1.000
_cell.length_c   1.000
_cell.angle_alpha   90.00
_cell.angle_beta   90.00
_cell.angle_gamma   90.00
#
_symmetry.space_group_name_H-M   'P 1'
#
loop_
_entity.id
_entity.type
_entity.pdbx_description
1 polymer ?
#
loop_
_entity_poly.entity_id
_entity_poly.type
_entity_poly.pdbx_seq_one_letter_code
_entity_poly.pdbx_strand_id
1 'polypeptide(L)' 'MAEKKIKEAIEVFKLNVKFYSESANTYNSLAEAYAAAGNNTLAIENYGHSLKLSPQNENGKTERAKLKAK' A
#
# COMPACT_ATOMS: atom_id res chain seq x y z
N MET A 1 -3.56 -18.96 -9.05
CA MET A 1 -3.27 -19.07 -7.59
C MET A 1 -2.76 -17.75 -7.00
N ALA A 2 -1.82 -17.04 -7.64
CA ALA A 2 -1.26 -15.79 -7.15
C ALA A 2 -2.32 -14.68 -6.93
N GLU A 3 -3.23 -14.47 -7.87
CA GLU A 3 -4.31 -13.47 -7.74
C GLU A 3 -5.22 -13.69 -6.52
N LYS A 4 -5.54 -14.96 -6.20
CA LYS A 4 -6.33 -15.30 -5.02
C LYS A 4 -5.61 -14.87 -3.74
N LYS A 5 -4.31 -15.17 -3.65
CA LYS A 5 -3.48 -14.77 -2.51
C LYS A 5 -3.34 -13.25 -2.39
N ILE A 6 -3.30 -12.53 -3.51
CA ILE A 6 -3.27 -11.05 -3.51
C ILE A 6 -4.57 -10.48 -2.94
N LYS A 7 -5.73 -11.02 -3.35
CA LYS A 7 -7.03 -10.59 -2.80
C LYS A 7 -7.12 -10.86 -1.29
N GLU A 8 -6.70 -12.05 -0.85
CA GLU A 8 -6.66 -12.40 0.57
C GLU A 8 -5.71 -11.49 1.36
N ALA A 9 -4.53 -11.18 0.81
CA ALA A 9 -3.57 -10.26 1.43
C ALA A 9 -4.15 -8.85 1.58
N ILE A 10 -4.87 -8.33 0.58
CA ILE A 10 -5.55 -7.03 0.66
C ILE A 10 -6.51 -7.00 1.83
N GLU A 11 -7.34 -8.03 2.02
CA GLU A 11 -8.30 -8.06 3.13
C GLU A 11 -7.59 -8.11 4.50
N VAL A 12 -6.50 -8.87 4.63
CA VAL A 12 -5.69 -8.87 5.85
C VAL A 12 -5.06 -7.50 6.11
N PHE A 13 -4.49 -6.87 5.08
CA PHE A 13 -3.85 -5.56 5.25
C PHE A 13 -4.84 -4.43 5.52
N LYS A 14 -6.09 -4.51 5.00
CA LYS A 14 -7.17 -3.61 5.40
C LYS A 14 -7.47 -3.71 6.90
N LEU A 15 -7.49 -4.94 7.45
CA LEU A 15 -7.64 -5.13 8.90
C LEU A 15 -6.46 -4.53 9.67
N ASN A 16 -5.23 -4.71 9.18
CA ASN A 16 -4.06 -4.10 9.81
C ASN A 16 -4.15 -2.57 9.84
N VAL A 17 -4.58 -1.94 8.74
CA VAL A 17 -4.81 -0.48 8.73
C VAL A 17 -5.92 -0.09 9.71
N LYS A 18 -7.00 -0.87 9.80
CA LYS A 18 -8.11 -0.61 10.74
C LYS A 18 -7.66 -0.64 12.20
N PHE A 19 -6.83 -1.61 12.58
CA PHE A 19 -6.40 -1.80 13.98
C PHE A 19 -5.13 -1.01 14.33
N TYR A 20 -4.33 -0.62 13.33
CA TYR A 20 -3.06 0.09 13.51
C TYR A 20 -2.97 1.27 12.53
N SER A 21 -3.94 2.18 12.63
CA SER A 21 -4.11 3.32 11.71
C SER A 21 -3.02 4.39 11.80
N GLU A 22 -2.13 4.30 12.78
CA GLU A 22 -0.98 5.19 12.97
C GLU A 22 0.34 4.56 12.47
N SER A 23 0.30 3.31 12.04
CA SER A 23 1.49 2.61 11.53
C SER A 23 1.69 2.89 10.05
N ALA A 24 2.77 3.59 9.70
CA ALA A 24 3.13 3.81 8.30
C ALA A 24 3.31 2.49 7.52
N ASN A 25 3.76 1.43 8.20
CA ASN A 25 4.04 0.14 7.59
C ASN A 25 2.76 -0.56 7.13
N THR A 26 1.63 -0.42 7.84
CA THR A 26 0.37 -1.08 7.44
C THR A 26 -0.18 -0.48 6.16
N TYR A 27 -0.11 0.85 6.00
CA TYR A 27 -0.46 1.51 4.74
C TYR A 27 0.53 1.16 3.62
N ASN A 28 1.83 1.01 3.90
CA ASN A 28 2.81 0.60 2.89
C ASN A 28 2.50 -0.80 2.36
N SER A 29 2.29 -1.78 3.24
CA SER A 29 1.96 -3.15 2.84
C SER A 29 0.62 -3.24 2.10
N LEU A 30 -0.38 -2.47 2.53
CA LEU A 30 -1.65 -2.39 1.80
C LEU A 30 -1.46 -1.79 0.40
N ALA A 31 -0.61 -0.76 0.27
CA ALA A 31 -0.29 -0.15 -1.01
C ALA A 31 0.41 -1.15 -1.96
N GLU A 32 1.38 -1.90 -1.47
CA GLU A 32 2.09 -2.95 -2.22
C GLU A 32 1.12 -4.03 -2.72
N ALA A 33 0.18 -4.46 -1.87
CA ALA A 33 -0.82 -5.44 -2.25
C ALA A 33 -1.79 -4.91 -3.32
N TYR A 34 -2.22 -3.65 -3.23
CA TYR A 34 -3.01 -3.01 -4.27
C TYR A 34 -2.24 -2.85 -5.59
N ALA A 35 -0.95 -2.49 -5.54
CA ALA A 35 -0.10 -2.39 -6.72
C ALA A 35 0.04 -3.75 -7.40
N ALA A 36 0.25 -4.82 -6.63
CA ALA A 36 0.29 -6.19 -7.14
C ALA A 36 -1.05 -6.65 -7.74
N ALA A 37 -2.18 -6.13 -7.25
CA ALA A 37 -3.50 -6.37 -7.82
C ALA A 37 -3.81 -5.52 -9.06
N GLY A 38 -2.90 -4.62 -9.47
CA GLY A 38 -3.11 -3.66 -10.56
C GLY A 38 -4.01 -2.48 -10.19
N ASN A 39 -4.39 -2.32 -8.92
CA ASN A 39 -5.19 -1.19 -8.45
C ASN A 39 -4.29 -0.01 -8.10
N ASN A 40 -3.76 0.65 -9.13
CA ASN A 40 -2.78 1.74 -8.99
C ASN A 40 -3.33 2.93 -8.20
N THR A 41 -4.63 3.25 -8.34
CA THR A 41 -5.26 4.35 -7.61
C THR A 41 -5.20 4.13 -6.11
N LEU A 42 -5.65 2.96 -5.63
CA LEU A 42 -5.61 2.65 -4.19
C LEU A 42 -4.18 2.47 -3.69
N ALA A 43 -3.26 1.96 -4.51
CA ALA A 43 -1.85 1.89 -4.14
C ALA A 43 -1.25 3.28 -3.91
N ILE A 44 -1.46 4.23 -4.83
CA ILE A 44 -0.95 5.61 -4.74
C ILE A 44 -1.50 6.33 -3.50
N GLU A 45 -2.78 6.10 -3.18
CA GLU A 45 -3.44 6.66 -1.99
C GLU A 45 -2.77 6.13 -0.72
N ASN A 46 -2.64 4.80 -0.59
CA ASN A 46 -2.09 4.17 0.61
C ASN A 46 -0.59 4.47 0.79
N TYR A 47 0.22 4.50 -0.28
CA TYR A 47 1.58 5.01 -0.18
C TYR A 47 1.60 6.47 0.28
N GLY A 48 0.64 7.29 -0.16
CA GLY A 48 0.47 8.66 0.31
C GLY A 48 0.22 8.74 1.83
N HIS A 49 -0.65 7.89 2.37
CA HIS A 49 -0.88 7.79 3.82
C HIS A 49 0.36 7.31 4.58
N SER A 50 1.01 6.26 4.08
CA SER A 50 2.27 5.76 4.66
C SER A 50 3.32 6.87 4.76
N LEU A 51 3.50 7.67 3.70
CA LEU A 51 4.48 8.76 3.65
C LEU A 51 4.11 9.96 4.52
N LYS A 52 2.82 10.18 4.80
CA LYS A 52 2.40 11.20 5.78
C LYS A 52 2.84 10.82 7.19
N LEU A 53 2.79 9.53 7.53
CA LEU A 53 3.17 8.99 8.83
C LEU A 53 4.68 8.76 8.96
N SER A 54 5.34 8.33 7.88
CA SER A 54 6.78 8.12 7.79
C SER A 54 7.34 8.70 6.49
N PRO A 55 7.66 10.01 6.48
CA PRO A 55 8.18 10.69 5.29
C PRO A 55 9.53 10.17 4.80
N GLN A 56 10.22 9.35 5.58
CA GLN A 56 11.53 8.76 5.26
C GLN A 56 11.43 7.39 4.57
N ASN A 57 10.23 6.88 4.30
CA ASN A 57 10.04 5.62 3.59
C ASN A 57 10.36 5.79 2.09
N GLU A 58 11.65 5.65 1.73
CA GLU A 58 12.13 5.80 0.35
C GLU A 58 11.51 4.79 -0.63
N ASN A 59 11.21 3.57 -0.17
CA ASN A 59 10.51 2.57 -0.97
C ASN A 59 9.11 3.07 -1.35
N GLY A 60 8.35 3.54 -0.35
CA GLY A 60 7.02 4.10 -0.58
C GLY A 60 7.01 5.32 -1.51
N LYS A 61 8.05 6.17 -1.45
CA LYS A 61 8.21 7.29 -2.41
C LYS A 61 8.43 6.78 -3.82
N THR A 62 9.36 5.85 -3.97
CA THR A 62 9.80 5.31 -5.26
C THR A 62 8.65 4.59 -5.97
N GLU A 63 7.97 3.67 -5.29
CA GLU A 63 6.86 2.92 -5.87
C GLU A 63 5.67 3.82 -6.20
N ARG A 64 5.34 4.77 -5.32
CA ARG A 64 4.29 5.76 -5.61
C ARG A 64 4.60 6.63 -6.82
N ALA A 65 5.86 7.04 -7.00
CA ALA A 65 6.29 7.84 -8.14
C ALA A 65 6.18 7.03 -9.45
N LYS A 66 6.64 5.76 -9.45
CA LYS A 66 6.51 4.85 -10.59
C LYS A 66 5.06 4.69 -11.04
N LEU A 67 4.13 4.51 -10.08
CA LEU A 67 2.71 4.34 -10.39
C LEU A 67 2.07 5.61 -10.96
N LYS A 68 2.53 6.80 -10.56
CA LYS A 68 2.04 8.08 -11.10
C LYS A 68 2.57 8.43 -12.49
N ALA A 69 3.66 7.79 -12.91
CA ALA A 69 4.31 8.05 -14.20
C ALA A 69 3.81 7.14 -15.33
N LYS A 70 2.87 6.22 -15.02
CA LYS A 70 2.17 5.37 -15.99
C LYS A 70 0.88 6.03 -16.45
#